data_AF-A0A819M811-F1
#
_entry.id   AF-A0A819M811-F1
#
_cell.length_a   1.000
_cell.length_b   1.000
_cell.length_c   1.000
_cell.angle_alpha   90.00
_cell.angle_beta   90.00
_cell.angle_gamma   90.00
#
_symmetry.space_group_name_H-M   'P 1'
#
loop_
_entity.id
_entity.type
_entity.pdbx_description
1 polymer ?
#
loop_
_entity_poly.entity_id
_entity_poly.type
_entity_poly.pdbx_seq_one_letter_code
_entity_poly.pdbx_strand_id
1 'polypeptide(L)'
;MTQIGQITTYNTFEQTLNQVTWPMNLFSDDSHDQMFDQQNSIVFPHLYQLPHIDEVTSVYNNIHTSVKSTQDVSSMSASLDPADWPAARAEAHKMLDVSLDFLENARDRPAWVPIPTDVRHRLLHENLPEHGKPITEVCKDIVDDVLPYSGGNTHPRFWGWVHGSGTVGGVIAEMMTASMNSNVGLCSHSGVLIERQ
;
A
#
# COMPACT_ATOMS: atom_id res chain seq x y z
N MET A 1 19.12 -28.76 37.05
CA MET A 1 19.46 -27.32 36.89
C MET A 1 20.35 -27.21 35.68
N THR A 2 19.83 -26.70 34.56
CA THR A 2 20.62 -26.52 33.34
C THR A 2 20.18 -25.20 32.70
N GLN A 3 21.11 -24.24 32.67
CA GLN A 3 20.95 -22.91 32.08
C GLN A 3 20.77 -22.99 30.56
N ILE A 4 19.82 -22.23 30.02
CA ILE A 4 19.71 -21.93 28.59
C ILE A 4 20.62 -20.72 28.32
N GLY A 5 21.63 -20.91 27.48
CA GLY A 5 22.54 -19.86 27.04
C GLY A 5 21.84 -18.89 26.10
N GLN A 6 22.04 -17.59 26.33
CA GLN A 6 21.59 -16.51 25.45
C GLN A 6 22.36 -16.55 24.12
N ILE A 7 21.64 -16.46 23.00
CA ILE A 7 22.21 -16.39 21.66
C ILE A 7 22.43 -14.91 21.28
N THR A 8 23.69 -14.55 21.12
CA THR A 8 24.21 -13.23 20.74
C THR A 8 24.19 -13.09 19.20
N THR A 9 23.02 -12.87 18.58
CA THR A 9 22.91 -12.75 17.10
C THR A 9 22.62 -11.34 16.58
N TYR A 10 22.21 -10.40 17.44
CA TYR A 10 21.80 -9.07 16.98
C TYR A 10 22.95 -8.12 16.58
N ASN A 11 24.17 -8.31 17.10
CA ASN A 11 25.26 -7.33 16.91
C ASN A 11 25.93 -7.39 15.53
N THR A 12 25.84 -8.50 14.80
CA THR A 12 26.62 -8.69 13.57
C THR A 12 25.94 -8.07 12.35
N PHE A 13 24.60 -7.99 12.34
CA PHE A 13 23.83 -7.49 11.20
C PHE A 13 24.00 -5.97 11.02
N GLU A 14 23.89 -5.20 12.12
CA GLU A 14 24.08 -3.74 12.05
C GLU A 14 25.52 -3.32 11.75
N GLN A 15 26.52 -4.13 12.15
CA GLN A 15 27.92 -3.85 11.81
C GLN A 15 28.22 -4.00 10.32
N THR A 16 27.46 -4.85 9.60
CA THR A 16 27.67 -5.09 8.17
C THR A 16 27.06 -3.98 7.32
N LEU A 17 25.89 -3.44 7.73
CA LEU A 17 25.24 -2.33 7.04
C LEU A 17 26.03 -1.02 7.15
N ASN A 18 26.71 -0.78 8.28
CA ASN A 18 27.50 0.43 8.52
C ASN A 18 28.82 0.51 7.73
N GLN A 19 29.25 -0.56 7.06
CA GLN A 19 30.45 -0.57 6.21
C GLN A 19 30.17 -0.37 4.72
N VAL A 20 28.89 -0.32 4.31
CA VAL A 20 28.50 -0.09 2.91
C VAL A 20 28.48 1.41 2.65
N THR A 21 29.53 1.94 2.03
CA THR A 21 29.55 3.31 1.52
C THR A 21 28.85 3.37 0.16
N TRP A 22 27.69 4.04 0.12
CA TRP A 22 26.96 4.29 -1.11
C TRP A 22 27.65 5.41 -1.92
N PRO A 23 28.09 5.17 -3.17
CA PRO A 23 28.63 6.25 -3.99
C PRO A 23 27.51 7.22 -4.36
N MET A 24 27.66 8.48 -3.97
CA MET A 24 26.68 9.58 -4.18
C MET A 24 26.42 9.96 -5.66
N ASN A 25 26.98 9.24 -6.63
CA ASN A 25 26.84 9.52 -8.07
C ASN A 25 25.86 8.58 -8.81
N LEU A 26 24.99 7.87 -8.08
CA LEU A 26 24.07 6.86 -8.63
C LEU A 26 22.79 7.42 -9.30
N PHE A 27 22.77 8.71 -9.68
CA PHE A 27 21.60 9.36 -10.31
C PHE A 27 21.89 9.78 -11.76
N SER A 28 22.30 8.83 -12.61
CA SER A 28 22.32 9.03 -14.07
C SER A 28 21.53 7.94 -14.80
N ASP A 29 20.82 8.32 -15.86
CA ASP A 29 19.70 7.56 -16.47
C ASP A 29 20.02 6.12 -16.91
N ASP A 30 21.27 5.78 -17.27
CA ASP A 30 21.65 4.43 -17.74
C ASP A 30 21.94 3.43 -16.60
N SER A 31 21.82 3.85 -15.33
CA SER A 31 22.29 3.05 -14.19
C SER A 31 21.25 2.12 -13.57
N HIS A 32 19.95 2.23 -13.84
CA HIS A 32 18.92 1.49 -13.10
C HIS A 32 18.95 -0.04 -13.31
N ASP A 33 19.18 -0.51 -14.54
CA ASP A 33 19.32 -1.96 -14.81
C ASP A 33 20.65 -2.50 -14.26
N GLN A 34 21.72 -1.70 -14.35
CA GLN A 34 23.00 -2.00 -13.69
C GLN A 34 22.89 -1.98 -12.16
N MET A 35 21.98 -1.16 -11.61
CA MET A 35 21.70 -1.05 -10.18
C MET A 35 21.04 -2.33 -9.67
N PHE A 36 20.13 -2.94 -10.44
CA PHE A 36 19.49 -4.21 -10.07
C PHE A 36 20.49 -5.39 -10.13
N ASP A 37 21.36 -5.42 -11.16
CA ASP A 37 22.43 -6.41 -11.25
C ASP A 37 23.49 -6.22 -10.15
N GLN A 38 23.83 -4.98 -9.78
CA GLN A 38 24.70 -4.70 -8.64
C GLN A 38 24.05 -5.01 -7.30
N GLN A 39 22.78 -4.64 -7.09
CA GLN A 39 22.09 -4.90 -5.83
C GLN A 39 21.86 -6.40 -5.63
N ASN A 40 21.53 -7.14 -6.69
CA ASN A 40 21.51 -8.60 -6.64
C ASN A 40 22.91 -9.20 -6.46
N SER A 41 23.96 -8.61 -7.03
CA SER A 41 25.36 -9.07 -6.88
C SER A 41 26.05 -8.63 -5.57
N ILE A 42 25.49 -7.68 -4.82
CA ILE A 42 26.04 -7.23 -3.52
C ILE A 42 25.25 -7.88 -2.38
N VAL A 43 23.92 -7.95 -2.49
CA VAL A 43 23.05 -8.46 -1.42
C VAL A 43 23.06 -9.99 -1.35
N PHE A 44 23.04 -10.69 -2.49
CA PHE A 44 22.97 -12.15 -2.48
C PHE A 44 24.32 -12.86 -2.28
N PRO A 45 25.45 -12.45 -2.89
CA PRO A 45 26.71 -13.20 -2.75
C PRO A 45 27.38 -13.07 -1.38
N HIS A 46 27.14 -11.98 -0.63
CA HIS A 46 27.71 -11.83 0.72
C HIS A 46 26.97 -12.63 1.80
N LEU A 47 25.72 -13.02 1.56
CA LEU A 47 25.05 -14.02 2.39
C LEU A 47 25.67 -15.41 2.22
N TYR A 48 26.33 -15.68 1.08
CA TYR A 48 26.98 -16.95 0.77
C TYR A 48 28.46 -17.05 1.20
N GLN A 49 29.02 -16.07 1.91
CA GLN A 49 30.43 -16.08 2.33
C GLN A 49 30.63 -16.03 3.85
N LEU A 50 29.55 -16.12 4.63
CA LEU A 50 29.68 -16.25 6.08
C LEU A 50 30.11 -17.70 6.44
N PRO A 51 31.15 -17.89 7.28
CA PRO A 51 31.79 -19.19 7.54
C PRO A 51 30.93 -20.20 8.35
N HIS A 52 29.61 -20.04 8.37
CA HIS A 52 28.64 -20.93 9.03
C HIS A 52 27.47 -21.29 8.11
N ILE A 53 27.73 -21.36 6.80
CA ILE A 53 26.74 -21.67 5.75
C ILE A 53 25.97 -22.96 6.00
N ASP A 54 26.54 -23.94 6.71
CA ASP A 54 25.88 -25.21 6.98
C ASP A 54 24.70 -25.05 7.96
N GLU A 55 24.78 -24.13 8.92
CA GLU A 55 23.66 -23.80 9.82
C GLU A 55 22.60 -22.96 9.11
N VAL A 56 23.02 -21.97 8.30
CA VAL A 56 22.08 -21.12 7.54
C VAL A 56 21.37 -21.91 6.45
N THR A 57 22.07 -22.80 5.74
CA THR A 57 21.50 -23.66 4.70
C THR A 57 20.64 -24.76 5.33
N SER A 58 20.98 -25.26 6.51
CA SER A 58 20.12 -26.18 7.29
C SER A 58 18.85 -25.47 7.77
N VAL A 59 18.94 -24.23 8.25
CA VAL A 59 17.76 -23.42 8.61
C VAL A 59 16.93 -23.10 7.36
N TYR A 60 17.55 -22.73 6.24
CA TYR A 60 16.86 -22.44 4.97
C TYR A 60 16.16 -23.69 4.40
N ASN A 61 16.83 -24.84 4.43
CA ASN A 61 16.26 -26.11 3.97
C ASN A 61 15.24 -26.69 4.96
N ASN A 62 15.39 -26.48 6.27
CA ASN A 62 14.37 -26.86 7.26
C ASN A 62 13.14 -25.95 7.17
N ILE A 63 13.31 -24.66 6.84
CA ILE A 63 12.19 -23.76 6.53
C ILE A 63 11.48 -24.25 5.26
N HIS A 64 12.20 -24.61 4.20
CA HIS A 64 11.58 -25.07 2.94
C HIS A 64 11.03 -26.50 2.96
N THR A 65 11.59 -27.41 3.77
CA THR A 65 11.04 -28.77 3.97
C THR A 65 9.98 -28.84 5.05
N SER A 66 9.92 -27.85 5.95
CA SER A 66 8.86 -27.67 6.94
C SER A 66 7.83 -26.59 6.55
N VAL A 67 7.81 -26.14 5.29
CA VAL A 67 6.55 -25.66 4.70
C VAL A 67 5.69 -26.89 4.48
N LYS A 68 5.03 -27.33 5.56
CA LYS A 68 3.87 -28.21 5.45
C LYS A 68 2.96 -27.63 4.37
N SER A 69 2.44 -28.52 3.52
CA SER A 69 1.38 -28.30 2.54
C SER A 69 0.72 -26.92 2.63
N THR A 70 0.69 -26.17 1.53
CA THR A 70 0.03 -24.85 1.40
C THR A 70 -1.40 -24.80 1.94
N GLN A 71 -2.02 -25.96 2.21
CA GLN A 71 -3.29 -26.09 2.94
C GLN A 71 -3.23 -25.69 4.42
N ASP A 72 -2.08 -25.74 5.11
CA ASP A 72 -1.99 -25.54 6.57
C ASP A 72 -1.86 -24.06 6.96
N VAL A 73 -1.31 -23.21 6.07
CA VAL A 73 -1.22 -21.74 6.27
C VAL A 73 -2.58 -21.05 6.09
N SER A 74 -3.53 -21.70 5.40
CA SER A 74 -4.87 -21.18 5.14
C SER A 74 -5.76 -21.08 6.38
N SER A 75 -5.40 -21.72 7.50
CA SER A 75 -6.32 -21.90 8.63
C SER A 75 -6.12 -20.92 9.79
N MET A 76 -5.10 -20.06 9.77
CA MET A 76 -4.77 -19.16 10.89
C MET A 76 -4.43 -17.70 10.53
N SER A 77 -4.47 -17.28 9.26
CA SER A 77 -4.42 -15.86 8.90
C SER A 77 -5.80 -15.40 8.43
N ALA A 78 -6.39 -14.44 9.14
CA ALA A 78 -7.55 -13.73 8.62
C ALA A 78 -7.08 -12.96 7.38
N SER A 79 -7.46 -13.43 6.19
CA SER A 79 -7.20 -12.70 4.95
C SER A 79 -7.97 -11.37 4.97
N LEU A 80 -7.37 -10.33 4.40
CA LEU A 80 -8.06 -9.06 4.12
C LEU A 80 -8.89 -9.12 2.83
N ASP A 81 -8.81 -10.24 2.10
CA ASP A 81 -9.61 -10.46 0.92
C ASP A 81 -11.10 -10.55 1.28
N PRO A 82 -12.00 -10.06 0.40
CA PRO A 82 -13.42 -10.27 0.57
C PRO A 82 -13.76 -11.77 0.65
N ALA A 83 -14.61 -12.14 1.61
CA ALA A 83 -15.19 -13.48 1.65
C ALA A 83 -16.10 -13.76 0.43
N ASP A 84 -16.70 -12.71 -0.15
CA ASP A 84 -17.56 -12.76 -1.33
C ASP A 84 -17.11 -11.72 -2.37
N TRP A 85 -16.38 -12.19 -3.39
CA TRP A 85 -15.87 -11.36 -4.48
C TRP A 85 -16.96 -10.75 -5.37
N PRO A 86 -17.99 -11.50 -5.81
CA PRO A 86 -19.15 -10.91 -6.49
C PRO A 86 -19.79 -9.75 -5.73
N ALA A 87 -20.04 -9.90 -4.42
CA ALA A 87 -20.61 -8.83 -3.60
C ALA A 87 -19.67 -7.61 -3.50
N ALA A 88 -18.37 -7.85 -3.26
CA ALA A 88 -17.38 -6.78 -3.21
C ALA A 88 -17.27 -6.01 -4.54
N ARG A 89 -17.34 -6.73 -5.67
CA ARG A 89 -17.35 -6.13 -7.01
C ARG A 89 -18.59 -5.26 -7.23
N ALA A 90 -19.76 -5.72 -6.81
CA ALA A 90 -20.99 -4.94 -6.92
C ALA A 90 -20.91 -3.64 -6.10
N GLU A 91 -20.38 -3.69 -4.88
CA GLU A 91 -20.19 -2.48 -4.07
C GLU A 91 -19.14 -1.54 -4.67
N ALA A 92 -18.05 -2.07 -5.24
CA ALA A 92 -17.05 -1.27 -5.94
C ALA A 92 -17.64 -0.53 -7.16
N HIS A 93 -18.47 -1.21 -7.97
CA HIS A 93 -19.17 -0.57 -9.09
C HIS A 93 -20.10 0.56 -8.61
N LYS A 94 -20.86 0.32 -7.56
CA LYS A 94 -21.72 1.35 -6.96
C LYS A 94 -20.92 2.57 -6.49
N MET A 95 -19.76 2.37 -5.86
CA MET A 95 -18.91 3.47 -5.43
C MET A 95 -18.27 4.24 -6.59
N LEU A 96 -17.97 3.54 -7.70
CA LEU A 96 -17.56 4.19 -8.94
C LEU A 96 -18.69 5.08 -9.47
N ASP A 97 -19.92 4.57 -9.57
CA ASP A 97 -21.08 5.34 -10.04
C ASP A 97 -21.32 6.57 -9.16
N VAL A 98 -21.31 6.42 -7.83
CA VAL A 98 -21.43 7.55 -6.89
C VAL A 98 -20.34 8.61 -7.12
N SER A 99 -19.10 8.19 -7.38
CA SER A 99 -17.99 9.11 -7.62
C SER A 99 -18.15 9.88 -8.94
N LEU A 100 -18.63 9.20 -9.98
CA LEU A 100 -18.89 9.81 -11.29
C LEU A 100 -20.09 10.76 -11.22
N ASP A 101 -21.18 10.34 -10.58
CA ASP A 101 -22.37 11.17 -10.35
C ASP A 101 -22.01 12.45 -9.57
N PHE A 102 -21.11 12.34 -8.59
CA PHE A 102 -20.66 13.49 -7.81
C PHE A 102 -19.89 14.53 -8.64
N LEU A 103 -19.11 14.07 -9.62
CA LEU A 103 -18.39 14.94 -10.56
C LEU A 103 -19.33 15.52 -11.64
N GLU A 104 -20.21 14.69 -12.21
CA GLU A 104 -21.17 15.11 -13.23
C GLU A 104 -22.09 16.22 -12.70
N ASN A 105 -22.66 16.00 -11.51
CA ASN A 105 -23.62 16.91 -10.89
C ASN A 105 -22.95 18.02 -10.06
N ALA A 106 -21.64 18.26 -10.24
CA ALA A 106 -20.91 19.27 -9.48
C ALA A 106 -21.52 20.66 -9.58
N ARG A 107 -22.15 21.02 -10.70
CA ARG A 107 -22.76 22.35 -10.92
C ARG A 107 -24.06 22.57 -10.14
N ASP A 108 -24.73 21.48 -9.79
CA ASP A 108 -26.07 21.50 -9.20
C ASP A 108 -26.03 21.57 -7.66
N ARG A 109 -24.85 21.39 -7.08
CA ARG A 109 -24.59 21.50 -5.65
C ARG A 109 -23.87 22.80 -5.28
N PRO A 110 -23.97 23.26 -4.02
CA PRO A 110 -23.15 24.35 -3.52
C PRO A 110 -21.65 24.04 -3.72
N ALA A 111 -20.86 25.08 -4.00
CA ALA A 111 -19.42 24.91 -4.17
C ALA A 111 -18.74 24.40 -2.88
N TRP A 112 -19.34 24.66 -1.72
CA TRP A 112 -18.89 24.17 -0.43
C TRP A 112 -20.08 24.08 0.53
N VAL A 113 -20.06 23.07 1.41
CA VAL A 113 -21.07 22.85 2.45
C VAL A 113 -20.35 22.69 3.80
N PRO A 114 -20.72 23.46 4.84
CA PRO A 114 -20.15 23.28 6.18
C PRO A 114 -20.52 21.92 6.76
N ILE A 115 -19.57 21.26 7.43
CA ILE A 115 -19.82 19.99 8.14
C ILE A 115 -20.78 20.25 9.32
N PRO A 116 -21.96 19.59 9.37
CA PRO A 116 -22.87 19.67 10.51
C PRO A 116 -22.22 19.27 11.83
N THR A 117 -22.69 19.84 12.94
CA THR A 117 -22.09 19.61 14.27
C THR A 117 -22.13 18.14 14.69
N ASP A 118 -23.22 17.43 14.39
CA ASP A 118 -23.39 16.02 14.68
C ASP A 118 -22.44 15.14 13.85
N VAL A 119 -22.32 15.40 12.54
CA VAL A 119 -21.37 14.72 11.63
C VAL A 119 -19.94 14.94 12.13
N ARG A 120 -19.57 16.20 12.43
CA ARG A 120 -18.26 16.55 12.98
C ARG A 120 -17.99 15.81 14.29
N HIS A 121 -18.97 15.74 15.18
CA HIS A 121 -18.82 15.05 16.45
C HIS A 121 -18.60 13.55 16.24
N ARG A 122 -19.37 12.89 15.37
CA ARG A 122 -19.19 11.47 15.02
C ARG A 122 -17.78 11.20 14.50
N LEU A 123 -17.35 11.92 13.46
CA LEU A 123 -16.03 11.73 12.83
C LEU A 123 -14.84 11.93 13.77
N LEU A 124 -14.99 12.78 14.81
CA LEU A 124 -13.91 13.07 15.75
C LEU A 124 -13.89 12.18 16.99
N HIS A 125 -15.04 11.62 17.39
CA HIS A 125 -15.17 10.97 18.71
C HIS A 125 -15.70 9.53 18.65
N GLU A 126 -16.09 9.02 17.47
CA GLU A 126 -16.40 7.61 17.33
C GLU A 126 -15.13 6.77 17.56
N ASN A 127 -15.24 5.74 18.38
CA ASN A 127 -14.11 4.84 18.64
C ASN A 127 -13.78 4.03 17.38
N LEU A 128 -12.49 3.80 17.15
CA LEU A 128 -12.06 2.86 16.12
C LEU A 128 -12.63 1.46 16.44
N PRO A 129 -13.22 0.77 15.47
CA PRO A 129 -13.85 -0.52 15.73
C PRO A 129 -12.79 -1.59 16.03
N GLU A 130 -13.01 -2.38 17.09
CA GLU A 130 -12.13 -3.50 17.46
C GLU A 130 -12.22 -4.69 16.48
N HIS A 131 -13.30 -4.73 15.70
CA HIS A 131 -13.58 -5.75 14.70
C HIS A 131 -13.93 -5.11 13.36
N GLY A 132 -13.65 -5.81 12.25
CA GLY A 132 -13.98 -5.31 10.92
C GLY A 132 -15.47 -5.02 10.77
N LYS A 133 -15.80 -3.92 10.09
CA LYS A 133 -17.16 -3.61 9.63
C LYS A 133 -17.34 -4.11 8.19
N PRO A 134 -18.56 -4.47 7.76
CA PRO A 134 -18.84 -4.74 6.36
C PRO A 134 -18.44 -3.57 5.46
N ILE A 135 -17.83 -3.85 4.30
CA ILE A 135 -17.39 -2.79 3.37
C ILE A 135 -18.54 -1.88 2.92
N THR A 136 -19.75 -2.43 2.80
CA THR A 136 -20.97 -1.70 2.45
C THR A 136 -21.34 -0.63 3.48
N GLU A 137 -21.10 -0.88 4.77
CA GLU A 137 -21.33 0.09 5.84
C GLU A 137 -20.29 1.22 5.77
N VAL A 138 -19.02 0.87 5.58
CA VAL A 138 -17.94 1.87 5.42
C VAL A 138 -18.16 2.74 4.18
N CYS A 139 -18.54 2.13 3.06
CA CYS A 139 -18.90 2.84 1.83
C CYS A 139 -20.07 3.81 2.08
N LYS A 140 -21.10 3.37 2.81
CA LYS A 140 -22.23 4.24 3.18
C LYS A 140 -21.78 5.42 4.04
N ASP A 141 -20.92 5.19 5.04
CA ASP A 141 -20.40 6.25 5.91
C ASP A 141 -19.61 7.30 5.09
N ILE A 142 -18.84 6.86 4.09
CA ILE A 142 -18.15 7.78 3.16
C ILE A 142 -19.16 8.62 2.37
N VAL A 143 -20.21 8.00 1.83
CA VAL A 143 -21.21 8.70 1.00
C VAL A 143 -22.01 9.72 1.81
N ASP A 144 -22.33 9.40 3.06
CA ASP A 144 -23.22 10.24 3.88
C ASP A 144 -22.45 11.31 4.67
N ASP A 145 -21.31 10.96 5.25
CA ASP A 145 -20.62 11.78 6.25
C ASP A 145 -19.31 12.41 5.74
N VAL A 146 -18.77 11.97 4.59
CA VAL A 146 -17.49 12.46 4.06
C VAL A 146 -17.66 13.19 2.73
N LEU A 147 -18.18 12.50 1.71
CA LEU A 147 -18.27 13.01 0.33
C LEU A 147 -19.02 14.36 0.20
N PRO A 148 -20.18 14.57 0.88
CA PRO A 148 -20.95 15.81 0.73
C PRO A 148 -20.23 17.04 1.29
N TYR A 149 -19.29 16.84 2.21
CA TYR A 149 -18.60 17.92 2.94
C TYR A 149 -17.13 18.07 2.52
N SER A 150 -16.82 17.69 1.28
CA SER A 150 -15.48 17.86 0.69
C SER A 150 -15.10 19.34 0.47
N GLY A 151 -13.83 19.58 0.16
CA GLY A 151 -13.26 20.92 0.01
C GLY A 151 -13.83 21.77 -1.13
N GLY A 152 -14.68 21.21 -2.00
CA GLY A 152 -15.40 21.98 -3.02
C GLY A 152 -14.64 22.21 -4.33
N ASN A 153 -13.38 21.80 -4.40
CA ASN A 153 -12.47 22.01 -5.53
C ASN A 153 -12.93 21.39 -6.87
N THR A 154 -13.89 20.48 -6.84
CA THR A 154 -14.51 19.89 -8.05
C THR A 154 -15.56 20.82 -8.69
N HIS A 155 -15.99 21.86 -7.98
CA HIS A 155 -17.01 22.79 -8.45
C HIS A 155 -16.39 23.89 -9.35
N PRO A 156 -16.97 24.23 -10.52
CA PRO A 156 -16.37 25.22 -11.46
C PRO A 156 -16.28 26.67 -10.93
N ARG A 157 -17.06 26.98 -9.89
CA ARG A 157 -17.00 28.24 -9.11
C ARG A 157 -16.03 28.21 -7.92
N PHE A 158 -15.24 27.15 -7.75
CA PHE A 158 -14.19 27.11 -6.73
C PHE A 158 -12.94 27.83 -7.24
N TRP A 159 -12.61 28.97 -6.63
CA TRP A 159 -11.48 29.83 -7.03
C TRP A 159 -10.47 30.05 -5.88
N GLY A 160 -10.40 29.11 -4.93
CA GLY A 160 -9.45 29.17 -3.83
C GLY A 160 -8.19 28.34 -4.12
N TRP A 161 -7.02 28.94 -3.97
CA TRP A 161 -5.72 28.23 -4.03
C TRP A 161 -5.49 27.41 -5.33
N VAL A 162 -4.44 26.58 -5.36
CA VAL A 162 -4.15 25.66 -6.45
C VAL A 162 -4.48 24.24 -5.99
N HIS A 163 -5.70 23.79 -6.29
CA HIS A 163 -6.15 22.42 -6.04
C HIS A 163 -6.45 21.72 -7.36
N GLY A 164 -6.17 20.41 -7.44
CA GLY A 164 -6.66 19.59 -8.55
C GLY A 164 -8.19 19.58 -8.55
N SER A 165 -8.83 19.76 -9.70
CA SER A 165 -10.29 19.88 -9.81
C SER A 165 -11.03 18.54 -9.89
N GLY A 166 -10.32 17.41 -9.77
CA GLY A 166 -10.88 16.07 -10.01
C GLY A 166 -11.26 15.88 -11.48
N THR A 167 -10.88 14.76 -12.09
CA THR A 167 -11.30 14.44 -13.46
C THR A 167 -11.77 13.00 -13.52
N VAL A 168 -12.67 12.69 -14.45
CA VAL A 168 -13.12 11.31 -14.70
C VAL A 168 -11.92 10.42 -15.02
N GLY A 169 -10.98 10.91 -15.84
CA GLY A 169 -9.73 10.21 -16.13
C GLY A 169 -8.89 9.94 -14.87
N GLY A 170 -8.81 10.90 -13.95
CA GLY A 170 -8.14 10.74 -12.66
C GLY A 170 -8.79 9.64 -11.80
N VAL A 171 -10.12 9.63 -11.69
CA VAL A 171 -10.84 8.57 -10.94
C VAL A 171 -10.51 7.18 -11.49
N ILE A 172 -10.55 7.01 -12.81
CA ILE A 172 -10.26 5.73 -13.45
C ILE A 172 -8.78 5.36 -13.27
N ALA A 173 -7.87 6.33 -13.42
CA ALA A 173 -6.45 6.12 -13.23
C ALA A 173 -6.14 5.67 -11.79
N GLU A 174 -6.70 6.33 -10.78
CA GLU A 174 -6.50 5.99 -9.36
C GLU A 174 -6.99 4.56 -9.04
N MET A 175 -8.11 4.12 -9.62
CA MET A 175 -8.56 2.72 -9.46
C MET A 175 -7.53 1.72 -9.98
N MET A 176 -6.92 2.00 -11.13
CA MET A 176 -5.88 1.14 -11.70
C MET A 176 -4.58 1.20 -10.89
N THR A 177 -4.16 2.40 -10.47
CA THR A 177 -3.00 2.60 -9.59
C THR A 177 -3.14 1.83 -8.28
N ALA A 178 -4.31 1.92 -7.63
CA ALA A 178 -4.61 1.17 -6.41
C ALA A 178 -4.61 -0.34 -6.65
N SER A 179 -5.13 -0.80 -7.78
CA SER A 179 -5.15 -2.23 -8.14
C SER A 179 -3.75 -2.79 -8.41
N MET A 180 -2.88 -1.99 -9.03
CA MET A 180 -1.49 -2.35 -9.28
C MET A 180 -0.64 -2.33 -8.01
N ASN A 181 -1.03 -1.51 -7.01
CA ASN A 181 -0.35 -1.32 -5.73
C ASN A 181 1.19 -1.31 -5.87
N SER A 182 1.67 -0.65 -6.92
CA SER A 182 3.04 -0.78 -7.38
C SER A 182 3.92 0.25 -6.68
N ASN A 183 5.08 -0.21 -6.20
CA ASN A 183 6.15 0.68 -5.79
C ASN A 183 7.00 1.04 -7.01
N VAL A 184 6.76 2.21 -7.59
CA VAL A 184 7.47 2.71 -8.79
C VAL A 184 8.92 3.15 -8.53
N GLY A 185 9.37 3.15 -7.27
CA GLY A 185 10.77 3.41 -6.92
C GLY A 185 11.66 2.15 -6.92
N LEU A 186 11.07 0.97 -7.07
CA LEU A 186 11.75 -0.32 -6.98
C LEU A 186 11.28 -1.27 -8.08
N CYS A 187 12.15 -2.20 -8.46
CA CYS A 187 11.87 -3.24 -9.47
C CYS A 187 11.64 -2.71 -10.90
N SER A 188 11.85 -3.59 -11.88
CA SER A 188 11.56 -3.30 -13.29
C SER A 188 10.13 -3.73 -13.63
N HIS A 189 9.22 -2.77 -13.79
CA HIS A 189 7.84 -3.01 -14.18
C HIS A 189 7.28 -1.87 -15.04
N SER A 190 6.13 -2.10 -15.68
CA SER A 190 5.56 -1.19 -16.69
C SER A 190 5.32 0.24 -16.19
N GLY A 191 5.01 0.44 -14.91
CA GLY A 191 4.81 1.76 -14.30
C GLY A 191 6.03 2.66 -14.42
N VAL A 192 7.22 2.11 -14.13
CA VAL A 192 8.51 2.83 -14.23
C VAL A 192 8.79 3.28 -15.67
N LEU A 193 8.39 2.48 -16.66
CA LEU A 193 8.60 2.82 -18.06
C LEU A 193 7.68 3.96 -18.53
N ILE A 194 6.46 4.05 -17.99
CA ILE A 194 5.54 5.15 -18.32
C ILE A 194 6.01 6.47 -17.70
N GLU A 195 6.58 6.46 -16.50
CA GLU A 195 7.12 7.69 -15.87
C GLU A 195 8.31 8.30 -16.61
N ARG A 196 9.02 7.50 -17.41
CA ARG A 196 10.19 7.94 -18.19
C ARG A 196 9.85 8.52 -19.56
N GLN A 197 8.61 8.38 -20.03
CA GLN A 197 8.16 8.93 -21.33
C GLN A 197 7.92 10.43 -21.25
#